data_AF-A0AAU5L8T0-F1
#
_entry.id   AF-A0AAU5L8T0-F1
#
_cell.length_a   1.000
_cell.length_b   1.000
_cell.length_c   1.000
_cell.angle_alpha   90.00
_cell.angle_beta   90.00
_cell.angle_gamma   90.00
#
_symmetry.space_group_name_H-M   'P 1'
#
loop_
_entity.id
_entity.type
_entity.pdbx_description
1 polymer ?
#
loop_
_entity_poly.entity_id
_entity_poly.type
_entity_poly.pdbx_seq_one_letter_code
_entity_poly.pdbx_strand_id
1 'polypeptide(L)'
;MENLSLVEVETIARRAHDGQVDKNGHPYSEHLAAVAHGVAERGGSEEQIAAGWLHDAIEDEVLTREWLASAALSEDTKAIVDALTKRPGEPVEEYTARILATPGALLVKRADLAHNSSPARLATLDAPTAERLAAKYRRMRELLGLVGVDGD
;
A
#
# COMPACT_ATOMS: atom_id res chain seq x y z
N MET A 1 15.61 20.60 -7.56
CA MET A 1 15.01 20.55 -6.21
C MET A 1 15.38 19.20 -5.64
N GLU A 2 15.75 19.16 -4.38
CA GLU A 2 15.94 17.89 -3.68
C GLU A 2 14.58 17.24 -3.42
N ASN A 3 14.51 15.92 -3.51
CA ASN A 3 13.31 15.18 -3.16
C ASN A 3 13.11 15.21 -1.64
N LEU A 4 11.86 15.07 -1.21
CA LEU A 4 11.50 14.87 0.19
C LEU A 4 12.26 13.66 0.77
N SER A 5 12.78 13.82 1.97
CA SER A 5 13.35 12.71 2.75
C SER A 5 12.27 11.75 3.22
N LEU A 6 12.65 10.51 3.60
CA LEU A 6 11.72 9.53 4.16
C LEU A 6 10.97 10.05 5.40
N VAL A 7 11.64 10.84 6.24
CA VAL A 7 11.04 11.43 7.46
C VAL A 7 9.96 12.45 7.10
N GLU A 8 10.18 13.24 6.05
CA GLU A 8 9.18 14.20 5.56
C GLU A 8 7.98 13.48 4.92
N VAL A 9 8.24 12.44 4.12
CA VAL A 9 7.19 11.61 3.52
C VAL A 9 6.34 10.92 4.58
N GLU A 10 6.95 10.30 5.59
CA GLU A 10 6.25 9.72 6.74
C GLU A 10 5.39 10.77 7.44
N THR A 11 5.96 11.95 7.72
CA THR A 11 5.24 13.04 8.40
C THR A 11 4.01 13.47 7.61
N ILE A 12 4.13 13.61 6.29
CA ILE A 12 3.02 13.96 5.41
C ILE A 12 1.95 12.87 5.43
N ALA A 13 2.34 11.60 5.25
CA ALA A 13 1.41 10.48 5.22
C ALA A 13 0.62 10.37 6.53
N ARG A 14 1.29 10.45 7.68
CA ARG A 14 0.64 10.42 9.00
C ARG A 14 -0.34 11.57 9.21
N ARG A 15 0.01 12.78 8.76
CA ARG A 15 -0.87 13.95 8.87
C ARG A 15 -2.07 13.87 7.93
N ALA A 16 -1.89 13.35 6.72
CA ALA A 16 -2.98 13.19 5.77
C ALA A 16 -4.04 12.21 6.28
N HIS A 17 -3.61 11.13 6.92
CA HIS A 17 -4.49 10.11 7.52
C HIS A 17 -4.82 10.38 9.00
N ASP A 18 -4.65 11.61 9.50
CA ASP A 18 -4.95 11.91 10.91
C ASP A 18 -6.44 11.70 11.22
N GLY A 19 -6.72 11.06 12.35
CA GLY A 19 -8.08 10.67 12.75
C GLY A 19 -8.69 9.50 11.97
N GLN A 20 -8.05 8.99 10.90
CA GLN A 20 -8.51 7.80 10.21
C GLN A 20 -8.21 6.54 11.04
N VAL A 21 -9.16 5.61 11.07
CA VAL A 21 -8.99 4.29 11.66
C VAL A 21 -9.12 3.22 10.60
N ASP A 22 -8.38 2.12 10.78
CA ASP A 22 -8.50 0.95 9.92
C ASP A 22 -9.74 0.10 10.25
N LYS A 23 -9.92 -0.99 9.52
CA LYS A 23 -11.07 -1.90 9.68
C LYS A 23 -11.13 -2.59 11.05
N ASN A 24 -10.02 -2.60 11.78
CA ASN A 24 -9.87 -3.20 13.11
C ASN A 24 -9.96 -2.13 14.23
N GLY A 25 -10.19 -0.86 13.87
CA GLY A 25 -10.33 0.25 14.81
C GLY A 25 -9.00 0.84 15.29
N HIS A 26 -7.87 0.45 14.70
CA HIS A 26 -6.57 1.02 15.05
C HIS A 26 -6.30 2.30 14.25
N PRO A 27 -5.48 3.23 14.76
CA PRO A 27 -5.03 4.39 13.99
C PRO A 27 -4.42 3.96 12.66
N TYR A 28 -4.90 4.52 11.55
CA TYR A 28 -4.48 4.09 10.21
C TYR A 28 -2.98 4.28 9.95
N SER A 29 -2.35 5.21 10.66
CA SER A 29 -0.89 5.38 10.65
C SER A 29 -0.08 4.15 11.08
N GLU A 30 -0.69 3.21 11.82
CA GLU A 30 -0.07 1.91 12.14
C GLU A 30 0.05 1.01 10.91
N HIS A 31 -0.97 0.99 10.05
CA HIS A 31 -0.95 0.27 8.76
C HIS A 31 0.13 0.85 7.86
N LEU A 32 0.18 2.17 7.69
CA LEU A 32 1.20 2.83 6.86
C LEU A 32 2.63 2.47 7.31
N ALA A 33 2.87 2.50 8.62
CA ALA A 33 4.15 2.12 9.20
C ALA A 33 4.49 0.64 8.94
N ALA A 34 3.51 -0.26 9.10
CA ALA A 34 3.71 -1.68 8.85
C ALA A 34 4.02 -1.97 7.38
N VAL A 35 3.39 -1.27 6.44
CA VAL A 35 3.70 -1.41 5.01
C VAL A 35 5.10 -0.88 4.70
N ALA A 36 5.44 0.33 5.14
CA ALA A 36 6.76 0.92 4.90
C ALA A 36 7.90 0.08 5.52
N HIS A 37 7.73 -0.41 6.76
CA HIS A 37 8.69 -1.33 7.37
C HIS A 37 8.75 -2.67 6.63
N GLY A 38 7.61 -3.23 6.25
CA GLY A 38 7.57 -4.48 5.50
C GLY A 38 8.27 -4.38 4.14
N VAL A 39 8.25 -3.21 3.50
CA VAL A 39 9.05 -2.90 2.30
C VAL A 39 10.54 -2.89 2.61
N ALA A 40 10.95 -2.19 3.67
CA ALA A 40 12.35 -2.09 4.09
C ALA A 40 12.94 -3.47 4.47
N GLU A 41 12.20 -4.28 5.24
CA GLU A 41 12.58 -5.64 5.64
C GLU A 41 12.79 -6.58 4.43
N ARG A 42 12.07 -6.31 3.33
CA ARG A 42 12.20 -7.04 2.06
C ARG A 42 13.30 -6.50 1.15
N GLY A 43 14.13 -5.58 1.65
CA GLY A 43 15.24 -4.98 0.92
C GLY A 43 14.79 -3.95 -0.14
N GLY A 44 13.62 -3.34 0.03
CA GLY A 44 13.15 -2.28 -0.86
C GLY A 44 14.02 -1.02 -0.79
N SER A 45 14.06 -0.27 -1.89
CA SER A 45 14.77 1.02 -1.95
C SER A 45 14.06 2.12 -1.16
N GLU A 46 14.71 3.27 -0.97
CA GLU A 46 14.07 4.43 -0.33
C GLU A 46 12.83 4.89 -1.10
N GLU A 47 12.83 4.83 -2.44
CA GLU A 47 11.68 5.18 -3.27
C GLU A 47 10.48 4.26 -3.01
N GLN A 48 10.74 2.96 -2.79
CA GLN A 48 9.71 1.98 -2.46
C GLN A 48 9.20 2.17 -1.03
N ILE A 49 10.07 2.49 -0.08
CA ILE A 49 9.68 2.77 1.32
C ILE A 49 8.82 4.04 1.37
N ALA A 50 9.22 5.09 0.64
CA ALA A 50 8.43 6.32 0.48
C ALA A 50 7.04 6.01 -0.12
N ALA A 51 7.00 5.17 -1.15
CA ALA A 51 5.73 4.73 -1.74
C ALA A 51 4.89 3.88 -0.77
N GLY A 52 5.51 3.07 0.08
CA GLY A 52 4.82 2.33 1.15
C GLY A 52 4.11 3.25 2.14
N TRP A 53 4.70 4.39 2.49
CA TRP A 53 4.04 5.41 3.31
C TRP A 53 2.83 6.06 2.62
N LEU A 54 2.87 6.21 1.29
CA LEU A 54 1.88 6.97 0.52
C LEU A 54 0.87 6.10 -0.24
N HIS A 55 1.00 4.77 -0.18
CA HIS A 55 0.34 3.85 -1.13
C HIS A 55 -1.18 4.00 -1.23
N ASP A 56 -1.84 4.26 -0.11
CA ASP A 56 -3.29 4.41 -0.03
C ASP A 56 -3.75 5.90 -0.03
N ALA A 57 -2.83 6.87 0.03
CA ALA A 57 -3.17 8.27 0.27
C ALA A 57 -4.05 8.90 -0.83
N ILE A 58 -3.88 8.46 -2.08
CA ILE A 58 -4.70 8.90 -3.21
C ILE A 58 -5.99 8.08 -3.31
N GLU A 59 -5.96 6.79 -2.98
CA GLU A 59 -7.13 5.90 -3.03
C GLU A 59 -8.14 6.25 -1.92
N ASP A 60 -7.65 6.63 -0.74
CA ASP A 60 -8.45 7.09 0.39
C ASP A 60 -8.85 8.57 0.30
N GLU A 61 -8.48 9.26 -0.80
CA GLU A 61 -8.80 10.66 -1.06
C GLU A 61 -8.28 11.67 -0.02
N VAL A 62 -7.28 11.28 0.79
CA VAL A 62 -6.64 12.19 1.77
C VAL A 62 -5.56 13.08 1.13
N LEU A 63 -5.05 12.68 -0.03
CA LEU A 63 -4.20 13.48 -0.93
C LEU A 63 -4.75 13.37 -2.36
N THR A 64 -4.43 14.36 -3.21
CA THR A 64 -4.94 14.40 -4.60
C THR A 64 -3.90 13.96 -5.62
N ARG A 65 -4.35 13.60 -6.83
CA ARG A 65 -3.45 13.28 -7.96
C ARG A 65 -2.58 14.48 -8.35
N GLU A 66 -3.10 15.69 -8.23
CA GLU A 66 -2.36 16.93 -8.45
C GLU A 66 -1.27 17.12 -7.39
N TRP A 67 -1.55 16.77 -6.14
CA TRP A 67 -0.53 16.74 -5.09
C TRP A 67 0.57 15.75 -5.45
N LEU A 68 0.23 14.51 -5.86
CA LEU A 68 1.23 13.52 -6.25
C LEU A 68 2.11 14.00 -7.41
N ALA A 69 1.50 14.64 -8.41
CA ALA A 69 2.21 15.17 -9.58
C ALA A 69 3.19 16.30 -9.22
N SER A 70 2.80 17.19 -8.29
CA SER A 70 3.57 18.39 -7.92
C SER A 70 4.51 18.19 -6.73
N ALA A 71 4.33 17.13 -5.94
CA ALA A 71 5.20 16.81 -4.81
C ALA A 71 6.65 16.61 -5.26
N ALA A 72 7.58 17.04 -4.42
CA ALA A 72 9.02 16.82 -4.61
C ALA A 72 9.38 15.36 -4.27
N LEU A 73 8.81 14.41 -5.01
CA LEU A 73 9.10 12.99 -4.94
C LEU A 73 9.85 12.57 -6.21
N SER A 74 10.63 11.49 -6.13
CA SER A 74 11.18 10.87 -7.32
C SER A 74 10.05 10.38 -8.25
N GLU A 75 10.33 10.34 -9.55
CA GLU A 75 9.36 9.82 -10.52
C GLU A 75 9.05 8.34 -10.27
N ASP A 76 10.01 7.57 -9.74
CA ASP A 76 9.81 6.17 -9.35
C ASP A 76 8.82 6.04 -8.19
N THR A 77 8.95 6.85 -7.13
CA THR A 77 7.97 6.87 -6.03
C THR A 77 6.59 7.25 -6.54
N LYS A 78 6.47 8.28 -7.38
CA LYS A 78 5.19 8.71 -7.96
C LYS A 78 4.55 7.61 -8.80
N ALA A 79 5.36 6.94 -9.64
CA ALA A 79 4.89 5.85 -10.49
C ALA A 79 4.38 4.66 -9.66
N ILE A 80 5.06 4.32 -8.57
CA ILE A 80 4.62 3.26 -7.66
C ILE A 80 3.31 3.64 -6.97
N VAL A 81 3.19 4.86 -6.41
CA VAL A 81 1.95 5.32 -5.75
C VAL A 81 0.79 5.35 -6.74
N ASP A 82 0.97 5.86 -7.96
CA ASP A 82 -0.08 5.81 -8.98
C ASP A 82 -0.47 4.36 -9.29
N ALA A 83 0.51 3.47 -9.51
CA ALA A 83 0.28 2.06 -9.80
C ALA A 83 -0.54 1.35 -8.70
N LEU A 84 -0.31 1.70 -7.44
CA LEU A 84 -1.00 1.13 -6.29
C LEU A 84 -2.39 1.75 -6.05
N THR A 85 -2.65 2.96 -6.56
CA THR A 85 -3.96 3.60 -6.49
C THR A 85 -4.92 2.93 -7.46
N LYS A 86 -5.91 2.18 -6.96
CA LYS A 86 -6.92 1.56 -7.82
C LYS A 86 -7.85 2.62 -8.41
N ARG A 87 -8.14 2.53 -9.71
CA ARG A 87 -9.05 3.49 -10.39
C ARG A 87 -10.52 3.07 -10.22
N PRO A 88 -11.48 4.02 -10.12
CA PRO A 88 -12.90 3.70 -10.10
C PRO A 88 -13.31 2.87 -11.32
N GLY A 89 -13.93 1.71 -11.08
CA GLY A 89 -14.36 0.79 -12.14
C GLY A 89 -13.25 -0.07 -12.77
N GLU A 90 -11.98 0.06 -12.32
CA GLU A 90 -10.87 -0.74 -12.86
C GLU A 90 -11.06 -2.23 -12.52
N PRO A 91 -11.09 -3.12 -13.54
CA PRO A 91 -11.04 -4.56 -13.34
C PRO A 91 -9.82 -4.94 -12.52
N VAL A 92 -9.95 -5.93 -11.64
CA VAL A 92 -8.84 -6.32 -10.75
C VAL A 92 -7.65 -6.84 -11.56
N GLU A 93 -7.90 -7.51 -12.67
CA GLU A 93 -6.88 -8.00 -13.60
C GLU A 93 -6.05 -6.86 -14.21
N GLU A 94 -6.70 -5.77 -14.64
CA GLU A 94 -6.02 -4.59 -15.18
C GLU A 94 -5.21 -3.86 -14.10
N TYR A 95 -5.77 -3.70 -12.91
CA TYR A 95 -5.07 -3.14 -11.76
C TYR A 95 -3.81 -3.94 -11.42
N THR A 96 -3.91 -5.27 -11.36
CA THR A 96 -2.76 -6.14 -11.09
C THR A 96 -1.74 -6.12 -12.22
N ALA A 97 -2.17 -6.07 -13.48
CA ALA A 97 -1.27 -5.94 -14.61
C ALA A 97 -0.47 -4.63 -14.55
N ARG A 98 -1.11 -3.53 -14.14
CA ARG A 98 -0.44 -2.23 -13.93
C ARG A 98 0.58 -2.29 -12.79
N ILE A 99 0.25 -2.93 -11.67
CA ILE A 99 1.21 -3.16 -10.58
C ILE A 99 2.43 -3.97 -11.07
N LEU A 100 2.20 -5.03 -11.84
CA LEU A 100 3.28 -5.89 -12.36
C LEU A 100 4.14 -5.18 -13.42
N ALA A 101 3.56 -4.25 -14.17
CA ALA A 101 4.27 -3.47 -15.18
C ALA A 101 5.10 -2.32 -14.60
N THR A 102 4.82 -1.89 -13.37
CA THR A 102 5.54 -0.78 -12.71
C THR A 102 6.69 -1.32 -11.85
N PRO A 103 7.96 -0.98 -12.17
CA PRO A 103 9.09 -1.38 -11.35
C PRO A 103 8.92 -0.99 -9.87
N GLY A 104 9.21 -1.93 -8.98
CA GLY A 104 9.14 -1.72 -7.53
C GLY A 104 7.74 -1.80 -6.89
N ALA A 105 6.65 -1.66 -7.66
CA ALA A 105 5.29 -1.61 -7.12
C ALA A 105 4.82 -2.96 -6.53
N LEU A 106 5.22 -4.09 -7.13
CA LEU A 106 4.88 -5.42 -6.61
C LEU A 106 5.37 -5.63 -5.17
N LEU A 107 6.56 -5.15 -4.83
CA LEU A 107 7.13 -5.34 -3.49
C LEU A 107 6.35 -4.54 -2.44
N VAL A 108 5.92 -3.33 -2.76
CA VAL A 108 5.04 -2.52 -1.90
C VAL A 108 3.68 -3.18 -1.75
N LYS A 109 3.09 -3.67 -2.86
CA LYS A 109 1.81 -4.40 -2.79
C LYS A 109 1.91 -5.69 -1.97
N ARG A 110 3.05 -6.39 -2.03
CA ARG A 110 3.32 -7.58 -1.22
C ARG A 110 3.34 -7.24 0.26
N ALA A 111 3.98 -6.13 0.66
CA ALA A 111 4.00 -5.68 2.06
C ALA A 111 2.60 -5.29 2.56
N ASP A 112 1.84 -4.52 1.76
CA ASP A 112 0.43 -4.19 2.00
C ASP A 112 -0.41 -5.47 2.24
N LEU A 113 -0.36 -6.41 1.30
CA LEU A 113 -1.08 -7.67 1.43
C LEU A 113 -0.63 -8.50 2.64
N ALA A 114 0.66 -8.52 2.97
CA ALA A 114 1.16 -9.24 4.13
C ALA A 114 0.58 -8.68 5.44
N HIS A 115 0.56 -7.36 5.59
CA HIS A 115 -0.07 -6.72 6.74
C HIS A 115 -1.59 -7.01 6.78
N ASN A 116 -2.28 -6.73 5.68
CA ASN A 116 -3.73 -6.85 5.58
C ASN A 116 -4.27 -8.28 5.75
N SER A 117 -3.50 -9.29 5.34
CA SER A 117 -3.88 -10.71 5.40
C SER A 117 -3.42 -11.44 6.66
N SER A 118 -2.77 -10.74 7.61
CA SER A 118 -2.32 -11.33 8.87
C SER A 118 -3.44 -12.07 9.61
N PRO A 119 -3.24 -13.35 10.02
CA PRO A 119 -4.25 -14.10 10.77
C PRO A 119 -4.72 -13.39 12.04
N ALA A 120 -3.80 -12.73 12.75
CA ALA A 120 -4.14 -11.97 13.96
C ALA A 120 -5.08 -10.81 13.67
N ARG A 121 -4.91 -10.13 12.52
CA ARG A 121 -5.79 -9.03 12.10
C ARG A 121 -7.14 -9.52 11.59
N LEU A 122 -7.16 -10.63 10.86
CA LEU A 122 -8.42 -11.21 10.39
C LEU A 122 -9.26 -11.77 11.54
N ALA A 123 -8.62 -12.28 12.60
CA ALA A 123 -9.29 -12.84 13.76
C ALA A 123 -10.06 -11.81 14.62
N THR A 124 -9.78 -10.51 14.48
CA THR A 124 -10.50 -9.46 15.22
C THR A 124 -11.69 -8.87 14.46
N LEU A 125 -11.95 -9.34 13.24
CA LEU A 125 -13.12 -8.96 12.43
C LEU A 125 -14.28 -9.94 12.63
N ASP A 126 -15.49 -9.53 12.28
CA ASP A 126 -16.62 -10.47 12.17
C ASP A 126 -16.36 -11.52 11.08
N ALA A 127 -16.88 -12.75 11.28
CA ALA A 127 -16.59 -13.87 10.38
C ALA A 127 -16.94 -13.59 8.90
N PRO A 128 -18.11 -13.02 8.55
CA PRO A 128 -18.41 -12.66 7.16
C PRO A 128 -17.39 -11.68 6.55
N THR A 129 -16.99 -10.64 7.29
CA THR A 129 -15.98 -9.69 6.82
C THR A 129 -14.61 -10.36 6.66
N ALA A 130 -14.19 -11.16 7.63
CA ALA A 130 -12.91 -11.87 7.59
C ALA A 130 -12.82 -12.82 6.39
N GLU A 131 -13.86 -13.63 6.15
CA GLU A 131 -13.91 -14.57 5.02
C GLU A 131 -13.85 -13.85 3.67
N ARG A 132 -14.62 -12.76 3.52
CA ARG A 132 -14.64 -11.94 2.30
C ARG A 132 -13.28 -11.30 2.03
N LEU A 133 -12.62 -10.75 3.05
CA LEU A 133 -11.30 -10.14 2.90
C LEU A 133 -10.23 -11.20 2.61
N ALA A 134 -10.26 -12.34 3.30
CA ALA A 134 -9.34 -13.44 3.02
C ALA A 134 -9.45 -13.93 1.56
N ALA A 135 -10.68 -14.08 1.04
CA ALA A 135 -10.90 -14.41 -0.37
C ALA A 135 -10.38 -13.32 -1.32
N LYS A 136 -10.64 -12.04 -1.02
CA LYS A 136 -10.11 -10.89 -1.78
C LYS A 136 -8.57 -10.92 -1.83
N TYR A 137 -7.91 -11.10 -0.70
CA TYR A 137 -6.45 -11.09 -0.63
C TYR A 137 -5.83 -12.32 -1.30
N ARG A 138 -6.42 -13.51 -1.17
CA ARG A 138 -5.98 -14.70 -1.94
C ARG A 138 -6.04 -14.44 -3.44
N ARG A 139 -7.16 -13.93 -3.95
CA ARG A 139 -7.32 -13.60 -5.37
C ARG A 139 -6.27 -12.59 -5.85
N MET A 140 -5.99 -11.56 -5.05
CA MET A 140 -4.95 -10.58 -5.38
C MET A 140 -3.56 -11.22 -5.45
N ARG A 141 -3.21 -12.09 -4.48
CA ARG A 141 -1.93 -12.82 -4.48
C ARG A 141 -1.79 -13.72 -5.71
N GLU A 142 -2.85 -14.43 -6.09
CA GLU A 142 -2.86 -15.26 -7.31
C GLU A 142 -2.57 -14.44 -8.57
N LEU A 143 -3.26 -13.32 -8.76
CA LEU A 143 -3.08 -12.45 -9.92
C LEU A 143 -1.69 -11.80 -9.97
N LEU A 144 -1.09 -11.54 -8.81
CA LEU A 144 0.27 -11.00 -8.69
C LEU A 144 1.37 -12.07 -8.75
N GLY A 145 1.03 -13.35 -8.93
CA GLY A 145 2.01 -14.45 -8.96
C GLY A 145 2.68 -14.73 -7.60
N LEU A 146 2.06 -14.34 -6.49
CA LEU A 146 2.57 -14.50 -5.12
C LEU A 146 2.11 -15.83 -4.47
N VAL A 147 1.81 -16.85 -5.27
CA VAL A 147 1.37 -18.15 -4.77
C VAL A 147 2.59 -18.95 -4.29
N GLY A 148 2.58 -19.43 -3.05
CA GLY A 148 3.68 -20.23 -2.47
C GLY A 148 4.76 -19.44 -1.73
N VAL A 149 4.70 -18.10 -1.72
CA VAL A 149 5.49 -17.26 -0.80
C VAL A 149 4.73 -17.11 0.51
N ASP A 150 4.70 -18.18 1.31
CA ASP A 150 4.19 -18.13 2.69
C ASP A 150 5.35 -17.73 3.62
N GLY A 151 5.18 -16.62 4.34
CA GLY A 151 6.08 -16.21 5.43
C GLY A 151 7.35 -15.49 4.98
N ASP A 152 7.32 -14.16 5.08
CA ASP A 152 8.48 -13.38 5.56
C ASP A 152 7.93 -12.42 6.61
#